data_AF-A0A376ZL18-F1
#
_entry.id   AF-A0A376ZL18-F1
#
_cell.length_a   1.000
_cell.length_b   1.000
_cell.length_c   1.000
_cell.angle_alpha   90.00
_cell.angle_beta   90.00
_cell.angle_gamma   90.00
#
_symmetry.space_group_name_H-M   'P 1'
#
loop_
_entity.id
_entity.type
_entity.pdbx_description
1 polymer ?
#
loop_
_entity_poly.entity_id
_entity_poly.type
_entity_poly.pdbx_seq_one_letter_code
_entity_poly.pdbx_strand_id
1 'polypeptide(L)'
;MDGYPSIFLIILIMGGVLSGIFTPTEASAIAVIYTLFLALVLYREISVKDLPKIFLESVITTAIVLLLIGSSMGMSWAMSNG
;
A
#
# COMPACT_ATOMS: atom_id res chain seq x y z
N MET A 1 -11.53 20.01 10.48
CA MET A 1 -10.12 20.40 10.58
C MET A 1 -9.24 19.15 10.49
N ASP A 2 -9.42 18.35 9.44
CA ASP A 2 -9.24 16.89 9.55
C ASP A 2 -8.21 16.30 8.58
N GLY A 3 -7.44 17.14 7.88
CA GLY A 3 -6.43 16.69 6.90
C GLY A 3 -4.99 16.64 7.40
N TYR A 4 -4.70 17.29 8.54
CA TYR A 4 -3.34 17.38 9.10
C TYR A 4 -2.73 16.04 9.54
N PRO A 5 -3.46 15.12 10.21
CA PRO A 5 -2.84 13.88 10.69
C PRO A 5 -2.50 12.91 9.56
N SER A 6 -3.29 12.87 8.48
CA SER A 6 -3.05 11.95 7.35
C SER A 6 -1.78 12.29 6.56
N ILE A 7 -1.46 13.59 6.41
CA ILE A 7 -0.23 14.04 5.74
C ILE A 7 0.99 13.83 6.66
N PHE A 8 0.85 14.01 7.97
CA PHE A 8 1.92 13.76 8.93
C PHE A 8 2.27 12.26 9.02
N LEU A 9 1.28 11.39 8.88
CA LEU A 9 1.43 9.94 8.83
C LEU A 9 2.22 9.50 7.58
N ILE A 10 1.96 10.10 6.41
CA ILE A 10 2.75 9.87 5.19
C ILE A 10 4.23 10.29 5.37
N ILE A 11 4.47 11.41 6.06
CA ILE A 11 5.80 11.96 6.33
C ILE A 11 6.57 11.09 7.35
N LEU A 12 5.89 10.51 8.34
CA LEU A 12 6.51 9.59 9.30
C LEU A 12 6.93 8.27 8.63
N ILE A 13 6.08 7.72 7.76
CA ILE A 13 6.38 6.49 7.00
C ILE A 13 7.50 6.74 5.99
N MET A 14 7.44 7.84 5.22
CA MET A 14 8.51 8.21 4.29
C MET A 14 9.81 8.58 5.04
N GLY A 15 9.72 9.26 6.18
CA GLY A 15 10.87 9.70 6.98
C GLY A 15 11.63 8.55 7.63
N GLY A 16 10.94 7.53 8.13
CA GLY A 16 11.56 6.31 8.68
C GLY A 16 12.26 5.45 7.61
N VAL A 17 11.73 5.45 6.38
CA VAL A 17 12.32 4.73 5.24
C VAL A 17 13.50 5.52 4.63
N LEU A 18 13.41 6.85 4.55
CA LEU A 18 14.46 7.72 3.98
C LEU A 18 15.63 7.97 4.93
N SER A 19 15.44 7.85 6.26
CA SER A 19 16.49 8.02 7.27
C SER A 19 17.59 6.93 7.22
N GLY A 20 17.47 5.92 6.35
CA GLY A 20 18.60 5.08 5.92
C GLY A 20 19.20 4.18 6.98
N ILE A 21 18.49 3.90 8.07
CA ILE A 21 18.95 2.92 9.09
C ILE A 21 18.79 1.48 8.57
N PHE A 22 17.86 1.24 7.62
CA PHE A 22 17.62 -0.05 6.96
C PHE A 22 17.15 0.13 5.51
N THR A 23 17.28 -0.91 4.68
CA THR A 23 16.87 -0.92 3.27
C THR A 23 15.36 -0.73 3.16
N PRO A 24 14.83 0.02 2.16
CA PRO A 24 13.38 0.28 2.02
C PRO A 24 12.51 -0.99 2.00
N THR A 25 13.05 -2.10 1.51
CA THR A 25 12.42 -3.43 1.55
C THR A 25 12.28 -3.99 2.96
N GLU A 26 13.31 -3.86 3.80
CA GLU A 26 13.32 -4.34 5.19
C GLU A 26 12.42 -3.48 6.08
N ALA A 27 12.48 -2.16 5.91
CA ALA A 27 11.64 -1.21 6.63
C ALA A 27 10.15 -1.44 6.34
N SER A 28 9.79 -1.71 5.08
CA SER A 28 8.40 -2.00 4.68
C SER A 28 7.91 -3.32 5.26
N ALA A 29 8.74 -4.37 5.25
CA ALA A 29 8.38 -5.67 5.83
C ALA A 29 8.09 -5.55 7.35
N ILE A 30 8.94 -4.84 8.09
CA ILE A 30 8.79 -4.63 9.53
C ILE A 30 7.55 -3.78 9.83
N ALA A 31 7.31 -2.73 9.06
CA ALA A 31 6.13 -1.87 9.23
C ALA A 31 4.81 -2.63 9.02
N VAL A 32 4.75 -3.49 8.00
CA VAL A 32 3.56 -4.32 7.73
C VAL A 32 3.32 -5.29 8.88
N ILE A 33 4.36 -5.98 9.36
CA ILE A 33 4.25 -6.92 10.50
C ILE A 33 3.78 -6.19 11.76
N TYR A 34 4.37 -5.03 12.06
CA TYR A 34 3.98 -4.26 13.25
C TYR A 34 2.55 -3.74 13.16
N THR A 35 2.14 -3.22 12.01
CA THR A 35 0.77 -2.72 11.78
C THR A 35 -0.25 -3.86 11.87
N LEU A 36 0.07 -5.03 11.31
CA LEU A 36 -0.76 -6.23 11.40
C LEU A 36 -0.93 -6.69 12.85
N PHE A 37 0.16 -6.74 13.62
CA PHE A 37 0.12 -7.09 15.04
C PHE A 37 -0.69 -6.08 15.85
N LEU A 38 -0.47 -4.79 15.62
CA LEU A 38 -1.18 -3.71 16.30
C LEU A 38 -2.70 -3.75 16.01
N ALA A 39 -3.08 -3.98 14.75
CA ALA A 39 -4.47 -4.03 14.32
C ALA A 39 -5.23 -5.26 14.85
N LEU A 40 -4.57 -6.43 14.88
CA LEU A 40 -5.16 -7.68 15.38
C LEU A 40 -5.20 -7.76 16.91
N VAL A 41 -4.13 -7.31 17.59
CA VAL A 41 -3.93 -7.56 19.03
C VAL A 41 -4.30 -6.35 19.88
N LEU A 42 -3.89 -5.13 19.48
CA LEU A 42 -4.05 -3.93 20.30
C LEU A 42 -5.39 -3.24 20.04
N TYR A 43 -5.71 -2.99 18.77
CA TYR A 43 -6.94 -2.31 18.38
C TYR A 43 -8.13 -3.27 18.25
N ARG A 44 -7.89 -4.56 17.95
CA ARG A 44 -8.94 -5.58 17.76
C ARG A 44 -10.03 -5.15 16.76
N GLU A 45 -9.73 -4.20 15.89
CA GLU A 45 -10.64 -3.69 14.86
C GLU A 45 -10.86 -4.71 13.75
N ILE A 46 -9.92 -5.63 13.58
CA ILE A 46 -9.89 -6.62 12.50
C ILE A 46 -9.72 -8.01 13.11
N SER A 47 -10.54 -8.99 12.70
CA SER A 47 -10.30 -10.39 13.03
C SER A 47 -9.42 -11.06 11.98
N VAL A 48 -8.68 -12.11 12.38
CA VAL A 48 -7.82 -12.90 11.47
C VAL A 48 -8.61 -13.46 10.27
N LYS A 49 -9.93 -13.63 10.43
CA LYS A 49 -10.86 -14.08 9.36
C LYS A 49 -11.15 -13.01 8.31
N ASP A 50 -10.96 -11.74 8.63
CA ASP A 50 -11.20 -10.61 7.72
C ASP A 50 -9.97 -10.31 6.84
N LEU A 51 -8.78 -10.75 7.25
CA LEU A 51 -7.54 -10.64 6.48
C LEU A 51 -7.71 -11.06 5.00
N PRO A 52 -8.20 -12.28 4.67
CA PRO A 52 -8.36 -12.69 3.28
C PRO A 52 -9.31 -11.78 2.49
N LYS A 53 -10.35 -11.22 3.14
CA LYS A 53 -11.27 -10.28 2.50
C LYS A 53 -10.57 -8.96 2.18
N ILE A 54 -9.80 -8.42 3.12
CA ILE A 54 -9.03 -7.17 2.96
C ILE A 54 -7.98 -7.33 1.86
N PHE A 55 -7.25 -8.45 1.85
CA PHE A 55 -6.29 -8.74 0.79
C PHE A 55 -6.98 -8.86 -0.57
N LEU A 56 -8.13 -9.55 -0.66
CA LEU A 56 -8.86 -9.69 -1.91
C LEU A 56 -9.33 -8.33 -2.45
N GLU A 57 -9.88 -7.48 -1.58
CA GLU A 57 -10.34 -6.14 -1.95
C GLU A 57 -9.16 -5.26 -2.42
N SER A 58 -8.05 -5.28 -1.69
CA SER A 58 -6.83 -4.56 -2.06
C SER A 58 -6.24 -5.04 -3.40
N VAL A 59 -6.28 -6.35 -3.66
CA VAL A 59 -5.84 -6.94 -4.94
C VAL A 59 -6.77 -6.56 -6.07
N ILE A 60 -8.10 -6.58 -5.86
CA ILE A 60 -9.07 -6.20 -6.87
C ILE A 60 -8.85 -4.75 -7.31
N THR A 61 -8.70 -3.81 -6.36
CA THR A 61 -8.41 -2.41 -6.69
C THR A 61 -7.11 -2.27 -7.48
N THR A 62 -6.05 -2.95 -7.05
CA THR A 62 -4.75 -2.92 -7.73
C THR A 62 -4.84 -3.52 -9.12
N ALA A 63 -5.56 -4.63 -9.30
CA ALA A 63 -5.75 -5.30 -10.58
C ALA A 63 -6.52 -4.42 -11.58
N ILE A 64 -7.55 -3.69 -11.11
CA ILE A 64 -8.27 -2.71 -11.94
C ILE A 64 -7.31 -1.62 -12.42
N VAL A 65 -6.50 -1.06 -11.52
CA VAL A 65 -5.51 -0.03 -11.86
C VAL A 65 -4.48 -0.56 -12.87
N LEU A 66 -3.96 -1.77 -12.66
CA LEU A 66 -3.00 -2.39 -13.57
C LEU A 66 -3.61 -2.71 -14.94
N LEU A 67 -4.88 -3.13 -15.01
CA LEU A 67 -5.59 -3.34 -16.27
C LEU A 67 -5.77 -2.04 -17.06
N LEU A 68 -6.11 -0.94 -16.37
CA LEU A 68 -6.23 0.38 -16.99
C LEU A 68 -4.88 0.82 -17.53
N ILE A 69 -3.82 0.73 -16.73
CA ILE A 69 -2.45 1.06 -17.14
C ILE A 69 -2.01 0.20 -18.33
N GLY A 70 -2.25 -1.12 -18.30
CA GLY A 70 -1.90 -2.03 -19.38
C GLY A 70 -2.66 -1.73 -20.68
N SER A 71 -3.94 -1.36 -20.58
CA SER A 71 -4.73 -0.91 -21.74
C SER A 71 -4.18 0.40 -22.31
N SER A 72 -3.83 1.36 -21.44
CA SER A 72 -3.18 2.61 -21.84
C SER A 72 -1.82 2.38 -22.49
N MET A 73 -1.01 1.46 -21.96
CA MET A 73 0.27 1.08 -22.55
C MET A 73 0.09 0.41 -23.92
N GLY A 74 -0.89 -0.48 -24.07
CA GLY A 74 -1.22 -1.12 -25.35
C GLY A 74 -1.64 -0.09 -26.42
N MET A 75 -2.46 0.90 -26.03
CA MET A 75 -2.85 2.00 -26.92
C MET A 75 -1.66 2.92 -27.24
N SER A 76 -0.83 3.25 -26.26
CA SER A 76 0.39 4.05 -26.45
C SER A 76 1.36 3.37 -27.41
N TRP A 77 1.47 2.04 -27.36
CA TRP A 77 2.31 1.29 -28.29
C TRP A 77 1.68 1.23 -29.69
N ALA A 78 0.36 1.03 -29.79
CA ALA A 78 -0.36 1.07 -31.06
C ALA A 78 -0.27 2.44 -31.76
N MET A 79 -0.32 3.54 -31.02
CA MET A 79 -0.13 4.90 -31.54
C MET A 79 1.35 5.22 -31.86
N SER A 80 2.29 4.61 -31.16
CA SER A 80 3.73 4.81 -31.39
C SER A 80 4.30 3.98 -32.54
N ASN A 81 3.58 2.93 -32.99
CA ASN A 81 4.02 2.00 -34.02
C ASN A 81 3.28 2.19 -35.37
N GLY A 82 2.74 3.39 -35.61
CA GLY A 82 2.20 3.87 -36.88
C GLY A 82 2.74 5.27 -37.19
#